data_AF-A0A0D0BSK3-F1
#
_entry.id   AF-A0A0D0BSK3-F1
#
_cell.length_a   1.000
_cell.length_b   1.000
_cell.length_c   1.000
_cell.angle_alpha   90.00
_cell.angle_beta   90.00
_cell.angle_gamma   90.00
#
_symmetry.space_group_name_H-M   'P 1'
#
loop_
_entity.id
_entity.type
_entity.pdbx_description
1 polymer ?
#
loop_
_entity_poly.entity_id
_entity_poly.type
_entity_poly.pdbx_seq_one_letter_code
_entity_poly.pdbx_strand_id
1 'polypeptide(L)'
;MTSPGEHQHYTFALIEILLEHLPACYRIGLLYDVACTLNQSCIKWGFLKEYLNCIVFAISVFHAYRHSWACQYVYHPRKSIGFGLTDSEGCERLWHSLS
;
A
#
# COMPACT_ATOMS: atom_id res chain seq x y z
N MET A 1 3.49 -23.11 7.69
CA MET A 1 3.03 -22.29 6.54
C MET A 1 1.55 -22.54 6.25
N THR A 2 0.67 -22.43 7.25
CA THR A 2 -0.77 -22.68 7.10
C THR A 2 -1.56 -21.91 8.17
N SER A 3 -1.27 -20.61 8.35
CA SER A 3 -2.21 -19.76 9.09
C SER A 3 -3.14 -19.08 8.07
N PRO A 4 -4.46 -19.15 8.23
CA PRO A 4 -5.39 -18.33 7.46
C PRO A 4 -5.10 -16.85 7.76
N GLY A 5 -4.93 -16.01 6.74
CA GLY A 5 -4.72 -14.58 6.90
C GLY A 5 -4.11 -13.91 5.67
N GLU A 6 -4.26 -12.59 5.56
CA GLU A 6 -3.54 -11.77 4.58
C GLU A 6 -2.05 -11.75 4.93
N HIS A 7 -1.30 -12.63 4.29
CA HIS A 7 0.15 -12.62 4.43
C HIS A 7 0.77 -11.59 3.50
N GLN A 8 1.73 -10.82 4.02
CA GLN A 8 2.43 -9.78 3.25
C GLN A 8 3.11 -10.30 1.97
N HIS A 9 3.46 -11.59 1.91
CA HIS A 9 4.11 -12.17 0.72
C HIS A 9 3.23 -12.14 -0.53
N TYR A 10 1.91 -12.22 -0.39
CA TYR A 10 1.00 -12.07 -1.54
C TYR A 10 1.05 -10.65 -2.08
N THR A 11 1.00 -9.65 -1.20
CA THR A 11 1.09 -8.23 -1.56
C THR A 11 2.42 -7.94 -2.26
N PHE A 12 3.53 -8.46 -1.72
CA PHE A 12 4.85 -8.28 -2.34
C PHE A 12 4.92 -8.87 -3.75
N ALA A 13 4.47 -10.11 -3.94
CA ALA A 13 4.48 -10.77 -5.25
C ALA A 13 3.65 -9.98 -6.29
N LEU A 14 2.47 -9.48 -5.90
CA LEU A 14 1.63 -8.68 -6.80
C LEU A 14 2.29 -7.35 -7.17
N ILE A 15 2.92 -6.66 -6.22
CA ILE A 15 3.62 -5.41 -6.45
C ILE A 15 4.83 -5.62 -7.36
N GLU A 16 5.62 -6.67 -7.10
CA GLU A 16 6.80 -7.02 -7.91
C GLU A 16 6.42 -7.29 -9.37
N ILE A 17 5.43 -8.17 -9.61
CA ILE A 17 4.95 -8.46 -10.96
C ILE A 17 4.42 -7.19 -11.65
N LEU A 18 3.67 -6.34 -10.94
CA LEU A 18 3.19 -5.08 -11.50
C LEU A 18 4.35 -4.18 -11.94
N LEU A 19 5.37 -4.05 -11.10
CA LEU A 19 6.51 -3.16 -11.33
C LEU A 19 7.42 -3.63 -12.45
N GLU A 20 7.59 -4.95 -12.62
CA GLU A 20 8.34 -5.53 -13.74
C GLU A 20 7.74 -5.15 -15.11
N HIS A 21 6.43 -4.88 -15.16
CA HIS A 21 5.71 -4.54 -16.38
C HIS A 21 5.49 -3.03 -16.57
N LEU A 22 5.97 -2.21 -15.63
CA LEU A 22 5.85 -0.75 -15.71
C LEU A 22 7.21 -0.10 -16.02
N PRO A 23 7.23 1.03 -16.75
CA PRO A 23 8.46 1.77 -16.96
C PRO A 23 9.08 2.23 -15.64
N ALA A 24 10.40 2.06 -15.48
CA ALA A 24 11.12 2.42 -14.26
C ALA A 24 11.05 3.93 -13.90
N CYS A 25 10.65 4.79 -14.84
CA CYS A 25 10.46 6.21 -14.60
C CYS A 25 9.12 6.57 -13.93
N TYR A 26 8.20 5.61 -13.78
CA TYR A 26 6.88 5.88 -13.23
C TYR A 26 6.92 5.95 -11.72
N ARG A 27 6.20 6.90 -11.14
CA ARG A 27 5.96 6.98 -9.69
C ARG A 27 4.60 6.38 -9.37
N ILE A 28 4.55 5.42 -8.46
CA ILE A 28 3.35 4.63 -8.16
C ILE A 28 2.89 4.92 -6.74
N GLY A 29 1.63 5.32 -6.59
CA GLY A 29 0.98 5.42 -5.29
C GLY A 29 0.33 4.10 -4.90
N LEU A 30 0.81 3.48 -3.83
CA LEU A 30 0.24 2.25 -3.27
C LEU A 30 -0.64 2.58 -2.06
N LEU A 31 -1.94 2.30 -2.18
CA LEU A 31 -2.91 2.38 -1.10
C LEU A 31 -3.20 0.97 -0.59
N TYR A 32 -2.90 0.73 0.68
CA TYR A 32 -3.15 -0.55 1.33
C TYR A 32 -3.36 -0.36 2.83
N ASP A 33 -4.27 -1.14 3.41
CA ASP A 33 -4.70 -0.95 4.81
C ASP A 33 -3.54 -1.04 5.79
N VAL A 34 -2.58 -1.94 5.53
CA VAL A 34 -1.36 -2.10 6.34
C VAL A 34 -0.10 -1.63 5.62
N ALA A 35 -0.22 -0.62 4.75
CA ALA A 35 0.90 -0.06 3.99
C ALA A 35 2.08 0.40 4.89
N CYS A 36 1.82 0.89 6.11
CA CYS A 36 2.88 1.26 7.05
C CYS A 36 3.75 0.06 7.44
N THR A 37 3.14 -1.09 7.69
CA THR A 37 3.83 -2.33 8.05
C THR A 37 4.56 -2.88 6.83
N LEU A 38 3.95 -2.77 5.65
CA LEU A 38 4.57 -3.18 4.39
C LEU A 38 5.84 -2.38 4.10
N ASN A 39 5.79 -1.04 4.21
CA ASN A 39 6.94 -0.16 4.04
C ASN A 39 8.05 -0.45 5.06
N GLN A 40 7.69 -0.67 6.33
CA GLN A 40 8.67 -1.08 7.34
C GLN A 40 9.34 -2.42 7.00
N SER A 41 8.59 -3.40 6.50
CA SER A 41 9.15 -4.67 6.04
C SER A 41 10.12 -4.46 4.87
N CYS A 42 9.81 -3.59 3.92
CA CYS A 42 10.73 -3.22 2.85
C CYS A 42 12.04 -2.63 3.37
N ILE A 43 11.95 -1.65 4.26
CA ILE A 43 13.13 -0.97 4.83
C ILE A 43 13.98 -1.94 5.65
N LYS A 44 13.34 -2.79 6.46
CA LYS A 44 14.02 -3.70 7.40
C LYS A 44 14.66 -4.90 6.70
N TRP A 45 13.99 -5.47 5.71
CA TRP A 45 14.37 -6.75 5.11
C TRP A 45 14.84 -6.63 3.65
N GLY A 46 14.75 -5.43 3.05
CA GLY A 46 15.19 -5.18 1.69
C GLY A 46 14.20 -5.65 0.62
N PHE A 47 12.94 -5.89 0.96
CA PHE A 47 11.91 -6.19 -0.05
C PHE A 47 11.70 -5.00 -0.99
N LEU A 48 11.51 -5.29 -2.28
CA LEU A 48 11.26 -4.31 -3.35
C LEU A 48 12.34 -3.21 -3.44
N LYS A 49 13.56 -3.45 -2.97
CA LYS A 49 14.61 -2.43 -2.82
C LYS A 49 14.87 -1.63 -4.10
N GLU A 50 14.83 -2.29 -5.26
CA GLU A 50 15.05 -1.67 -6.56
C GLU A 50 13.95 -0.68 -6.93
N TYR A 51 12.75 -0.87 -6.38
CA TYR A 51 11.56 -0.10 -6.68
C TYR A 51 11.17 0.91 -5.58
N LEU A 52 11.75 0.85 -4.38
CA LEU A 52 11.29 1.70 -3.26
C LEU A 52 11.30 3.21 -3.56
N ASN A 53 12.22 3.66 -4.41
CA ASN A 53 12.28 5.08 -4.78
C ASN A 53 11.10 5.53 -5.65
N CYS A 54 10.47 4.59 -6.38
CA CYS A 54 9.35 4.86 -7.25
C CYS A 54 7.98 4.67 -6.57
N ILE A 55 7.93 4.03 -5.39
CA ILE A 55 6.69 3.77 -4.67
C ILE A 55 6.43 4.84 -3.60
N VAL A 56 5.19 5.31 -3.52
CA VAL A 56 4.67 6.09 -2.39
C VAL A 56 3.65 5.24 -1.65
N PHE A 57 3.89 4.98 -0.38
CA PHE A 57 2.98 4.21 0.46
C PHE A 57 1.95 5.13 1.14
N ALA A 58 0.68 4.76 1.10
CA ALA A 58 -0.39 5.40 1.85
C ALA A 58 -1.40 4.35 2.37
N ILE A 59 -2.13 4.71 3.42
CA ILE A 59 -3.19 3.87 4.02
C ILE A 59 -4.55 4.46 3.62
N SER A 60 -5.54 3.62 3.34
CA SER A 60 -6.91 4.07 3.07
C SER A 60 -7.43 5.03 4.13
N VAL A 61 -8.23 6.03 3.73
CA VAL A 61 -8.54 7.20 4.60
C VAL A 61 -9.13 6.77 5.94
N PHE A 62 -10.11 5.87 5.94
CA PHE A 62 -10.74 5.41 7.17
C PHE A 62 -9.83 4.47 7.97
N HIS A 63 -9.08 3.62 7.28
CA HIS A 63 -8.14 2.71 7.89
C HIS A 63 -6.97 3.43 8.58
N ALA A 64 -6.52 4.57 8.05
CA ALA A 64 -5.43 5.35 8.66
C ALA A 64 -5.75 5.74 10.12
N TYR A 65 -7.00 6.07 10.44
CA TYR A 65 -7.42 6.42 11.81
C TYR A 65 -7.39 5.25 12.79
N ARG A 66 -7.38 4.00 12.31
CA ARG A 66 -7.19 2.81 13.15
C ARG A 66 -5.72 2.57 13.53
N HIS A 67 -4.78 3.28 12.91
CA HIS A 67 -3.36 3.16 13.17
C HIS A 67 -2.86 4.21 14.17
N SER A 68 -1.62 4.06 14.64
CA SER A 68 -0.98 5.02 15.54
C SER A 68 -0.92 6.43 14.95
N TRP A 69 -0.85 7.44 15.81
CA TRP A 69 -0.77 8.84 15.41
C TRP A 69 0.36 9.12 14.38
N ALA A 70 1.53 8.48 14.56
CA ALA A 70 2.63 8.61 13.61
C ALA A 70 2.26 8.08 12.20
N CYS A 71 1.50 6.98 12.12
CA CYS A 71 1.03 6.46 10.84
C CYS A 71 0.03 7.43 10.17
N GLN A 72 -0.87 8.03 10.95
CA GLN A 72 -1.80 9.06 10.46
C GLN A 72 -1.09 10.33 9.98
N TYR A 73 0.11 10.61 10.48
CA TYR A 73 0.90 11.73 10.00
C TYR A 73 1.61 11.40 8.68
N VAL A 74 2.26 10.23 8.62
CA VAL A 74 3.16 9.85 7.51
C VAL A 74 2.42 9.25 6.31
N TYR A 75 1.42 8.39 6.54
CA TYR A 75 0.80 7.56 5.50
C TYR A 75 -0.62 7.98 5.14
N HIS A 76 -1.15 9.05 5.74
CA HIS A 76 -2.50 9.49 5.44
C HIS A 76 -2.57 10.13 4.04
N PRO A 77 -3.42 9.65 3.11
CA PRO A 77 -3.34 9.99 1.69
C PRO A 77 -3.64 11.46 1.42
N ARG A 78 -4.43 12.12 2.28
CA ARG A 78 -4.65 13.58 2.21
C ARG A 78 -3.41 14.43 2.54
N LYS A 79 -2.36 13.82 3.09
CA LYS A 79 -1.07 14.44 3.40
C LYS A 79 0.04 13.98 2.44
N SER A 80 -0.29 13.13 1.48
CA SER A 80 0.66 12.54 0.54
C SER A 80 0.34 12.99 -0.89
N ILE A 81 1.32 13.56 -1.57
CA ILE A 81 1.17 14.00 -2.96
C ILE A 81 0.96 12.78 -3.87
N GLY A 82 0.04 12.89 -4.82
CA GLY A 82 -0.21 11.86 -5.83
C GLY A 82 -1.49 11.04 -5.62
N PHE A 83 -2.16 11.16 -4.47
CA PHE A 83 -3.40 10.43 -4.18
C PHE A 83 -4.69 11.23 -4.43
N GLY A 84 -4.57 12.54 -4.66
CA GLY A 84 -5.73 13.40 -4.94
C GLY A 84 -6.77 13.33 -3.83
N LEU A 85 -8.03 13.09 -4.21
CA LEU A 85 -9.15 12.99 -3.28
C LEU A 85 -9.66 11.56 -3.04
N THR A 86 -8.90 10.54 -3.42
CA THR A 86 -9.29 9.13 -3.22
C THR A 86 -9.43 8.79 -1.73
N ASP A 87 -10.40 7.94 -1.41
CA ASP A 87 -10.56 7.31 -0.09
C ASP A 87 -10.01 5.88 -0.07
N SER A 88 -9.71 5.32 -1.25
CA SER A 88 -9.31 3.93 -1.54
C SER A 88 -10.25 2.83 -1.07
N GLU A 89 -11.53 3.16 -0.89
CA GLU A 89 -12.60 2.21 -0.55
C GLU A 89 -13.30 1.65 -1.81
N GLY A 90 -12.77 1.95 -3.00
CA GLY A 90 -13.38 1.59 -4.28
C GLY A 90 -13.53 0.07 -4.47
N CYS A 91 -12.46 -0.68 -4.22
CA CYS A 91 -12.46 -2.14 -4.34
C CYS A 91 -13.41 -2.79 -3.32
N GLU A 92 -13.41 -2.33 -2.07
CA GLU A 92 -14.31 -2.82 -1.02
C GLU A 92 -15.78 -2.58 -1.39
N ARG A 93 -16.12 -1.35 -1.85
CA ARG A 93 -17.48 -1.03 -2.31
C ARG A 93 -17.91 -1.87 -3.50
N LEU A 94 -17.02 -2.10 -4.46
CA LEU A 94 -17.31 -2.95 -5.61
C LEU A 94 -17.56 -4.39 -5.16
N TRP A 95 -16.69 -4.97 -4.33
CA TRP A 95 -16.90 -6.32 -3.82
C TRP A 95 -18.21 -6.45 -3.05
N HIS A 96 -18.54 -5.49 -2.18
CA HIS A 96 -19.81 -5.45 -1.47
C HIS A 96 -21.02 -5.41 -2.44
N SER A 97 -20.89 -4.75 -3.59
CA SER A 97 -21.98 -4.70 -4.58
C SER A 97 -22.12 -5.99 -5.42
N LEU A 98 -21.08 -6.82 -5.47
CA LEU A 98 -21.02 -8.05 -6.27
C LEU A 98 -21.26 -9.33 -5.45
N SER A 99 -21.26 -9.24 -4.11
CA SER A 99 -21.45 -10.36 -3.18
C SER A 99 -22.90 -10.54 -2.75
#